data_AF-A0A060VTJ9-F1
#
_entry.id   AF-A0A060VTJ9-F1
#
_cell.length_a   1.000
_cell.length_b   1.000
_cell.length_c   1.000
_cell.angle_alpha   90.00
_cell.angle_beta   90.00
_cell.angle_gamma   90.00
#
_symmetry.space_group_name_H-M   'P 1'
#
loop_
_entity.id
_entity.type
_entity.pdbx_description
1 polymer ?
#
loop_
_entity_poly.entity_id
_entity_poly.type
_entity_poly.pdbx_seq_one_letter_code
_entity_poly.pdbx_strand_id
1 'polypeptide(L)'
;MGQRPLFISAIGTDSHSDAVLNYSQHMCTRGVARLQEQRTATYCAGMTENGDLSLGLGDRHNSQQITEQYSCRWDNGWDVPGQRHSKLC
;
A
#
# COMPACT_ATOMS: atom_id res chain seq x y z
N MET A 1 3.24 19.53 -5.17
CA MET A 1 2.33 18.86 -4.22
C MET A 1 0.95 19.48 -4.41
N GLY A 2 -0.09 18.71 -4.73
CA GLY A 2 -1.37 19.22 -5.25
C GLY A 2 -2.09 18.27 -6.23
N GLN A 3 -1.45 17.14 -6.56
CA GLN A 3 -2.10 16.04 -7.27
C GLN A 3 -2.73 15.08 -6.25
N ARG A 4 -3.77 14.36 -6.70
CA ARG A 4 -4.43 13.29 -5.95
C ARG A 4 -3.97 11.94 -6.52
N PRO A 5 -2.88 11.34 -6.01
CA PRO A 5 -2.33 10.12 -6.58
C PRO A 5 -3.28 8.93 -6.38
N LEU A 6 -3.19 7.94 -7.26
CA LEU A 6 -3.84 6.65 -7.06
C LEU A 6 -3.00 5.81 -6.11
N PHE A 7 -3.63 5.35 -5.03
CA PHE A 7 -3.02 4.44 -4.09
C PHE A 7 -3.40 3.00 -4.45
N ILE A 8 -2.41 2.24 -4.93
CA ILE A 8 -2.55 0.80 -5.22
C ILE A 8 -1.99 0.04 -4.02
N SER A 9 -2.81 -0.77 -3.37
CA SER A 9 -2.42 -1.52 -2.16
C SER A 9 -3.36 -2.70 -1.89
N ALA A 10 -3.04 -3.50 -0.87
CA ALA A 10 -3.90 -4.56 -0.35
C ALA A 10 -3.91 -4.51 1.18
N ILE A 11 -5.10 -4.38 1.75
CA ILE A 11 -5.35 -4.29 3.20
C ILE A 11 -6.30 -5.41 3.63
N GLY A 12 -6.28 -5.72 4.92
CA GLY A 12 -7.20 -6.69 5.51
C GLY A 12 -8.58 -6.09 5.75
N THR A 13 -9.34 -6.76 6.61
CA THR A 13 -10.67 -6.32 7.09
C THR A 13 -10.66 -5.95 8.58
N ASP A 14 -9.48 -5.61 9.12
CA ASP A 14 -9.25 -5.25 10.52
C ASP A 14 -9.22 -3.73 10.74
N SER A 15 -9.10 -3.31 12.00
CA SER A 15 -9.06 -1.90 12.40
C SER A 15 -7.86 -1.14 11.82
N HIS A 16 -6.74 -1.81 11.56
CA HIS A 16 -5.60 -1.19 10.89
C HIS A 16 -5.94 -0.80 9.44
N SER A 17 -6.79 -1.59 8.77
CA SER A 17 -7.30 -1.25 7.43
C SER A 17 -8.08 0.07 7.43
N ASP A 18 -8.87 0.32 8.47
CA ASP A 18 -9.64 1.55 8.61
C ASP A 18 -8.72 2.76 8.86
N ALA A 19 -7.68 2.58 9.69
CA ALA A 19 -6.68 3.61 9.91
C ALA A 19 -5.94 4.00 8.61
N VAL A 20 -5.53 3.01 7.81
CA VAL A 20 -4.89 3.23 6.50
C VAL A 20 -5.80 4.03 5.56
N LEU A 21 -7.08 3.66 5.46
CA LEU A 21 -8.03 4.35 4.58
C LEU A 21 -8.35 5.76 5.07
N ASN A 22 -8.51 5.95 6.39
CA ASN A 22 -8.81 7.24 6.98
C ASN A 22 -7.65 8.23 6.76
N TYR A 23 -6.41 7.78 6.95
CA TYR A 23 -5.23 8.61 6.66
C TYR A 23 -5.11 8.93 5.16
N SER A 24 -5.44 7.97 4.30
CA SER A 24 -5.28 8.05 2.84
C SER A 24 -6.36 8.83 2.10
N GLN A 25 -7.26 9.55 2.78
CA GLN A 25 -8.34 10.32 2.16
C GLN A 25 -7.87 11.37 1.15
N HIS A 26 -6.63 11.84 1.31
CA HIS A 26 -5.97 12.77 0.39
C HIS A 26 -5.54 12.11 -0.95
N MET A 27 -5.69 10.80 -1.08
CA MET A 27 -5.40 10.01 -2.29
C MET A 27 -6.68 9.45 -2.92
N CYS A 28 -6.56 8.85 -4.11
CA CYS A 28 -7.60 8.02 -4.71
C CYS A 28 -7.37 6.57 -4.28
N THR A 29 -8.23 6.03 -3.41
CA THR A 29 -8.09 4.68 -2.84
C THR A 29 -8.78 3.58 -3.65
N ARG A 30 -9.20 3.88 -4.88
CA ARG A 30 -9.87 2.90 -5.77
C ARG A 30 -8.98 1.69 -6.09
N GLY A 31 -7.65 1.86 -6.03
CA GLY A 31 -6.66 0.79 -6.21
C GLY A 31 -6.35 -0.02 -4.97
N VAL A 32 -7.04 0.20 -3.86
CA VAL A 32 -6.83 -0.54 -2.61
C VAL A 32 -7.78 -1.74 -2.56
N ALA A 33 -7.22 -2.95 -2.64
CA ALA A 33 -7.97 -4.19 -2.44
C ALA A 33 -8.20 -4.46 -0.95
N ARG A 34 -9.42 -4.86 -0.58
CA ARG A 34 -9.74 -5.41 0.75
C ARG A 34 -9.80 -6.92 0.67
N LEU A 35 -8.87 -7.59 1.36
CA LEU A 35 -8.75 -9.04 1.36
C LEU A 35 -9.54 -9.61 2.56
N GLN A 36 -10.55 -10.42 2.27
CA GLN A 36 -11.35 -11.09 3.30
C GLN A 36 -10.48 -12.09 4.07
N GLU A 37 -10.76 -12.23 5.38
CA GLU A 37 -10.06 -13.16 6.28
C GLU A 37 -8.55 -12.88 6.47
N GLN A 38 -8.06 -11.77 5.95
CA GLN A 38 -6.65 -11.36 6.05
C GLN A 38 -6.46 -10.16 6.99
N ARG A 39 -5.27 -10.07 7.59
CA ARG A 39 -4.85 -8.95 8.44
C ARG A 39 -4.06 -7.92 7.65
N THR A 40 -4.29 -6.65 7.89
CA THR A 40 -3.50 -5.57 7.28
C THR A 40 -2.04 -5.68 7.70
N ALA A 41 -1.13 -5.62 6.71
CA ALA A 41 0.29 -5.73 6.98
C ALA A 41 0.73 -4.66 7.99
N THR A 42 1.34 -5.10 9.09
CA THR A 42 1.69 -4.23 10.21
C THR A 42 3.16 -4.44 10.56
N TYR A 43 3.87 -3.34 10.83
CA TYR A 43 5.25 -3.37 11.28
C TYR A 43 5.37 -2.64 12.61
N CYS A 44 5.88 -3.34 13.62
CA CYS A 44 6.17 -2.78 14.94
C CYS A 44 7.68 -2.65 15.10
N ALA A 45 8.14 -1.45 15.45
CA ALA A 45 9.54 -1.13 15.69
C ALA A 45 9.72 -0.77 17.18
N GLY A 46 10.56 -1.52 17.88
CA GLY A 46 11.14 -1.09 19.14
C GLY A 46 12.33 -0.17 18.86
N MET A 47 12.33 1.02 19.46
CA MET A 47 13.43 1.98 19.33
C MET A 47 14.13 2.15 20.68
N THR A 48 15.43 2.36 20.66
CA THR A 48 16.20 2.78 21.82
C THR A 48 15.88 4.23 22.17
N GLU A 49 16.29 4.66 23.37
CA GLU A 49 16.18 6.06 23.79
C GLU A 49 16.93 7.05 22.87
N ASN A 50 17.94 6.55 22.14
CA ASN A 50 18.72 7.34 21.18
C ASN A 50 18.09 7.39 19.78
N GLY A 51 16.98 6.68 19.56
CA GLY A 51 16.29 6.60 18.27
C GLY A 51 16.77 5.48 17.34
N ASP A 52 17.67 4.61 17.80
CA ASP A 52 18.11 3.44 17.02
C ASP A 52 17.06 2.33 17.05
N LEU A 53 16.90 1.59 15.95
CA LEU A 53 16.02 0.43 15.91
C LEU A 53 16.61 -0.71 16.74
N SER A 54 15.94 -1.11 17.82
CA SER A 54 16.36 -2.21 18.69
C SER A 54 15.68 -3.53 18.33
N LEU A 55 14.44 -3.50 17.83
CA LEU A 55 13.68 -4.69 17.43
C LEU A 55 12.68 -4.36 16.33
N GLY A 56 12.47 -5.28 15.38
CA GLY A 56 11.44 -5.18 14.36
C GLY A 56 10.60 -6.45 14.28
N LEU A 57 9.27 -6.30 14.32
CA LEU A 57 8.31 -7.39 14.09
C LEU A 57 7.38 -7.00 12.93
N GLY A 58 7.36 -7.82 11.89
CA GLY A 58 6.51 -7.59 10.72
C GLY A 58 5.52 -8.73 10.52
N ASP A 59 4.23 -8.40 10.52
CA ASP A 59 3.19 -9.28 9.99
C ASP A 59 2.98 -8.91 8.51
N ARG A 60 3.59 -9.68 7.61
CA ARG A 60 3.65 -9.39 6.17
C ARG A 60 2.92 -10.45 5.35
N HIS A 61 1.71 -10.83 5.76
CA HIS A 61 0.92 -11.80 5.00
C HIS A 61 0.24 -11.19 3.74
N ASN A 62 -0.04 -9.88 3.73
CA ASN A 62 -0.78 -9.24 2.63
C ASN A 62 0.05 -8.84 1.40
N SER A 63 1.35 -8.58 1.56
CA SER A 63 2.16 -8.03 0.47
C SER A 63 2.37 -9.01 -0.69
N GLN A 64 2.17 -10.31 -0.47
CA GLN A 64 2.27 -11.35 -1.52
C GLN A 64 1.00 -11.48 -2.37
N GLN A 65 -0.08 -10.76 -2.04
CA GLN A 65 -1.38 -10.89 -2.72
C GLN A 65 -1.66 -9.77 -3.73
N ILE A 66 -0.83 -8.71 -3.78
CA ILE A 66 -0.84 -7.78 -4.92
C ILE A 66 -0.07 -8.43 -6.05
N THR A 67 -0.78 -9.09 -6.94
CA THR A 67 -0.18 -9.71 -8.12
C THR A 67 0.16 -8.66 -9.17
N GLU A 68 1.11 -8.98 -10.06
CA GLU A 68 1.38 -8.15 -11.26
C GLU A 68 0.08 -7.90 -12.05
N GLN A 69 -0.78 -8.90 -12.16
CA GLN A 69 -2.09 -8.80 -12.81
C GLN A 69 -3.02 -7.75 -12.15
N TYR A 70 -2.97 -7.61 -10.82
CA TYR A 70 -3.73 -6.58 -10.12
C TYR A 70 -3.18 -5.18 -10.42
N SER A 71 -1.86 -5.03 -10.45
CA SER A 71 -1.18 -3.77 -10.82
C SER A 71 -1.49 -3.37 -12.26
N CYS A 72 -1.44 -4.31 -13.22
CA CYS A 72 -1.64 -4.04 -14.64
C CYS A 72 -3.09 -3.63 -14.99
N ARG A 73 -4.07 -3.92 -14.11
CA ARG A 73 -5.44 -3.38 -14.22
C ARG A 73 -5.47 -1.86 -14.19
N TRP A 74 -4.53 -1.25 -13.47
CA TRP A 74 -4.49 0.20 -13.26
C TRP A 74 -3.58 0.90 -14.26
N ASP A 75 -2.73 0.18 -15.01
CA ASP A 75 -1.74 0.75 -15.95
C ASP A 75 -2.40 1.40 -17.18
N ASN A 76 -3.57 0.91 -17.62
CA ASN A 76 -4.26 1.37 -18.84
C ASN A 76 -4.87 2.79 -18.75
N GLY A 77 -4.58 3.55 -17.70
CA GLY A 77 -5.10 4.92 -17.49
C GLY A 77 -4.04 5.97 -17.17
N TRP A 78 -2.75 5.63 -17.17
CA TRP A 78 -1.64 6.54 -16.83
C TRP A 78 -0.74 6.79 -18.03
N ASP A 79 -1.27 7.44 -19.06
CA ASP A 79 -0.41 8.02 -20.10
C ASP A 79 0.10 9.37 -19.58
N VAL A 80 1.25 9.35 -18.88
CA VAL A 80 1.98 10.56 -18.46
C VAL A 80 3.04 10.87 -19.52
N PRO A 81 2.89 11.94 -20.33
CA PRO A 81 3.84 12.24 -21.39
C PRO A 81 5.25 12.46 -20.83
N GLY A 82 6.21 11.65 -21.28
CA GLY A 82 7.64 11.88 -21.05
C GLY A 82 8.32 11.06 -19.95
N GLN A 83 7.62 10.14 -19.26
CA GLN A 83 8.28 9.15 -18.42
C GLN A 83 8.54 7.86 -19.20
N ARG A 84 9.82 7.44 -19.27
CA ARG A 84 10.22 6.16 -19.86
C ARG A 84 9.73 5.05 -18.91
N HIS A 85 8.57 4.47 -19.22
CA HIS A 85 7.96 3.41 -18.40
C HIS A 85 8.88 2.18 -18.36
N SER A 86 9.28 1.77 -17.15
CA SER A 86 9.41 0.33 -16.89
C SER A 86 7.99 -0.21 -16.86
N LYS A 87 7.53 -0.68 -18.01
CA LYS A 87 6.34 -1.51 -18.14
C LYS A 87 6.34 -2.54 -17.01
N LEU A 88 5.49 -2.33 -16.00
CA LEU A 88 5.18 -3.36 -15.01
C LEU A 88 4.39 -4.49 -15.71
N CYS A 89 3.72 -4.14 -16.83
CA CYS A 89 3.40 -4.95 -18.01
C CYS A 89 3.63 -4.08 -19.28
#